data_AF-A0A0G0Q5M1-F1
#
_entry.id   AF-A0A0G0Q5M1-F1
#
_cell.length_a   1.000
_cell.length_b   1.000
_cell.length_c   1.000
_cell.angle_alpha   90.00
_cell.angle_beta   90.00
_cell.angle_gamma   90.00
#
_symmetry.space_group_name_H-M   'P 1'
#
loop_
_entity.id
_entity.type
_entity.pdbx_description
1 polymer ?
#
loop_
_entity_poly.entity_id
_entity_poly.type
_entity_poly.pdbx_seq_one_letter_code
_entity_poly.pdbx_strand_id
1 'polypeptide(L)'
;MPTDQIKKLTSEPAIFAFLFTSLLLVKLLTPTALGTEIITIYGYMLLGAFALWYFGTKIGSEVGSVSGNTAKSMTIAGIGIFILFIIYQVFVYFFRQSSLPFSVTDAQATQTVFQTVFQSFTKFGTYDIDFTKSPLGNMFLFAIVIPLTETITISRLYGLVAKIFSIQIGDFRSHRTWALIGIIASLFMYFHLKVRGVNNNLDLAITFLFAVISLYMVGKFREIEPANYTHIGWNGMALIFGR
;
A
#
# COMPACT_ATOMS: atom_id res chain seq x y z
N MET A 1 14.81 -22.35 13.64
CA MET A 1 15.40 -22.08 12.32
C MET A 1 16.72 -21.36 12.51
N PRO A 2 17.79 -21.70 11.78
CA PRO A 2 19.03 -20.93 11.79
C PRO A 2 18.77 -19.49 11.30
N THR A 3 19.37 -18.50 11.94
CA THR A 3 19.19 -17.06 11.69
C THR A 3 19.44 -16.68 10.22
N ASP A 4 20.32 -17.42 9.53
CA ASP A 4 20.67 -17.18 8.12
C ASP A 4 19.60 -17.66 7.13
N GLN A 5 18.80 -18.67 7.49
CA GLN A 5 17.69 -19.11 6.64
C GLN A 5 16.52 -18.13 6.71
N ILE A 6 16.25 -17.56 7.89
CA ILE A 6 15.24 -16.51 8.07
C ILE A 6 15.63 -15.26 7.25
N LYS A 7 16.90 -14.83 7.31
CA LYS A 7 17.40 -13.69 6.50
C LYS A 7 17.26 -13.90 5.00
N LYS A 8 17.43 -15.13 4.49
CA LYS A 8 17.23 -15.44 3.06
C LYS A 8 15.75 -15.39 2.67
N LEU A 9 14.85 -15.88 3.53
CA LEU A 9 13.39 -15.86 3.33
C LEU A 9 12.78 -14.45 3.44
N THR A 10 13.42 -13.56 4.21
CA THR A 10 13.02 -12.15 4.33
C THR A 10 13.78 -11.22 3.38
N SER A 11 14.57 -11.75 2.45
CA SER A 11 15.26 -10.94 1.46
C SER A 11 14.29 -10.32 0.47
N GLU A 12 14.60 -9.13 -0.07
CA GLU A 12 13.74 -8.50 -1.07
C GLU A 12 13.47 -9.36 -2.32
N PRO A 13 14.45 -10.09 -2.89
CA PRO A 13 14.17 -11.05 -3.96
C PRO A 13 13.15 -12.12 -3.55
N ALA A 14 13.19 -12.59 -2.31
CA ALA A 14 12.20 -13.55 -1.80
C ALA A 14 10.80 -12.89 -1.66
N ILE A 15 10.74 -11.63 -1.25
CA ILE A 15 9.49 -10.85 -1.22
C ILE A 15 8.94 -10.64 -2.64
N PHE A 16 9.78 -10.28 -3.61
CA PHE A 16 9.37 -10.16 -5.01
C PHE A 16 8.86 -11.50 -5.57
N ALA A 17 9.54 -12.60 -5.29
CA ALA A 17 9.11 -13.93 -5.68
C ALA A 17 7.76 -14.30 -5.04
N PHE A 18 7.59 -14.02 -3.74
CA PHE A 18 6.32 -14.22 -3.03
C PHE A 18 5.18 -13.40 -3.65
N LEU A 19 5.40 -12.11 -3.94
CA LEU A 19 4.38 -11.24 -4.52
C LEU A 19 4.04 -11.68 -5.96
N PHE A 20 5.04 -12.02 -6.76
CA PHE A 20 4.83 -12.47 -8.14
C PHE A 20 4.06 -13.79 -8.19
N THR A 21 4.46 -14.75 -7.35
CA THR A 21 3.74 -16.04 -7.23
C THR A 21 2.33 -15.85 -6.69
N SER A 22 2.12 -14.94 -5.74
CA SER A 22 0.78 -14.61 -5.23
C SER A 22 -0.13 -14.02 -6.32
N LEU A 23 0.40 -13.09 -7.15
CA LEU A 23 -0.34 -12.53 -8.28
C LEU A 23 -0.63 -13.59 -9.35
N LEU A 24 0.34 -14.43 -9.69
CA LEU A 24 0.14 -15.52 -10.65
C LEU A 24 -0.91 -16.51 -10.15
N LEU A 25 -0.88 -16.86 -8.86
CA LEU A 25 -1.87 -17.74 -8.25
C LEU A 25 -3.27 -17.11 -8.31
N VAL A 26 -3.40 -15.81 -8.03
CA VAL A 26 -4.66 -15.08 -8.24
C VAL A 26 -5.11 -15.18 -9.69
N LYS A 27 -4.21 -15.01 -10.68
CA LYS A 27 -4.58 -15.10 -12.11
C LYS A 27 -5.14 -16.47 -12.47
N LEU A 28 -4.48 -17.51 -11.99
CA LEU A 28 -4.87 -18.90 -12.26
C LEU A 28 -6.21 -19.25 -11.60
N LEU A 29 -6.48 -18.69 -10.42
CA LEU A 29 -7.71 -18.95 -9.65
C LEU A 29 -8.87 -18.00 -10.01
N THR A 30 -8.61 -16.94 -10.77
CA THR A 30 -9.59 -15.91 -11.13
C THR A 30 -9.49 -15.57 -12.62
N PRO A 31 -9.89 -16.50 -13.52
CA PRO A 31 -9.76 -16.34 -14.98
C PRO A 31 -10.74 -15.30 -15.58
N THR A 32 -11.23 -14.36 -14.78
CA THR A 32 -12.13 -13.27 -15.19
C THR A 32 -11.34 -12.08 -15.76
N ALA A 33 -12.06 -11.15 -16.40
CA ALA A 33 -11.48 -9.88 -16.87
C ALA A 33 -10.82 -9.10 -15.71
N LEU A 34 -11.48 -9.05 -14.55
CA LEU A 34 -10.95 -8.40 -13.35
C LEU A 34 -9.63 -9.01 -12.86
N GLY A 35 -9.53 -10.34 -12.82
CA GLY A 35 -8.27 -11.02 -12.48
C GLY A 35 -7.17 -10.68 -13.49
N THR A 36 -7.51 -10.55 -14.77
CA THR A 36 -6.54 -10.12 -15.81
C THR A 36 -6.04 -8.70 -15.55
N GLU A 37 -6.92 -7.73 -15.31
CA GLU A 37 -6.55 -6.34 -15.06
C GLU A 37 -5.67 -6.18 -13.81
N ILE A 38 -6.04 -6.84 -12.71
CA ILE A 38 -5.25 -6.82 -11.47
C ILE A 38 -3.83 -7.34 -11.72
N ILE A 39 -3.68 -8.50 -12.37
CA ILE A 39 -2.33 -9.03 -12.65
C ILE A 39 -1.58 -8.18 -13.65
N THR A 40 -2.23 -7.60 -14.65
CA THR A 40 -1.57 -6.69 -15.58
C THR A 40 -1.02 -5.47 -14.83
N ILE A 41 -1.86 -4.78 -14.05
CA ILE A 41 -1.45 -3.57 -13.34
C ILE A 41 -0.39 -3.88 -12.28
N TYR A 42 -0.69 -4.79 -11.34
CA TYR A 42 0.20 -5.06 -10.21
C TYR A 42 1.41 -5.92 -10.61
N GLY A 43 1.30 -6.73 -11.66
CA GLY A 43 2.43 -7.42 -12.28
C GLY A 43 3.42 -6.43 -12.90
N TYR A 44 2.95 -5.43 -13.65
CA TYR A 44 3.82 -4.37 -14.16
C TYR A 44 4.40 -3.51 -13.04
N MET A 45 3.62 -3.17 -12.01
CA MET A 45 4.14 -2.47 -10.84
C MET A 45 5.24 -3.27 -10.15
N LEU A 46 5.07 -4.59 -9.99
CA LEU A 46 6.06 -5.44 -9.35
C LEU A 46 7.34 -5.57 -10.17
N LEU A 47 7.22 -5.71 -11.50
CA LEU A 47 8.37 -5.67 -12.41
C LEU A 47 9.09 -4.32 -12.36
N GLY A 48 8.33 -3.23 -12.34
CA GLY A 48 8.85 -1.88 -12.14
C GLY A 48 9.57 -1.74 -10.80
N ALA A 49 8.97 -2.20 -9.71
CA ALA A 49 9.55 -2.20 -8.36
C ALA A 49 10.84 -3.01 -8.29
N PHE A 50 10.89 -4.16 -8.96
CA PHE A 50 12.10 -4.97 -9.07
C PHE A 50 13.20 -4.21 -9.84
N ALA A 51 12.87 -3.57 -10.97
CA ALA A 51 13.81 -2.74 -11.70
C ALA A 51 14.30 -1.56 -10.85
N LEU A 52 13.40 -0.84 -10.17
CA LEU A 52 13.74 0.26 -9.26
C LEU A 52 14.65 -0.20 -8.11
N TRP A 53 14.40 -1.38 -7.54
CA TRP A 53 15.28 -2.00 -6.55
C TRP A 53 16.66 -2.33 -7.13
N TYR A 54 16.70 -2.99 -8.29
CA TYR A 54 17.95 -3.37 -8.94
C TYR A 54 18.81 -2.15 -9.25
N PHE A 55 18.24 -1.11 -9.88
CA PHE A 55 18.98 0.12 -10.16
C PHE A 55 19.32 0.89 -8.89
N GLY A 56 18.38 0.98 -7.94
CA GLY A 56 18.58 1.66 -6.65
C GLY A 56 19.72 1.08 -5.83
N THR A 57 19.86 -0.24 -5.79
CA THR A 57 21.00 -0.91 -5.12
C THR A 57 22.32 -0.61 -5.82
N LYS A 58 22.36 -0.59 -7.17
CA LYS A 58 23.56 -0.27 -7.95
C LYS A 58 24.06 1.16 -7.73
N ILE A 59 23.15 2.12 -7.55
CA ILE A 59 23.51 3.52 -7.33
C ILE A 59 23.61 3.91 -5.84
N GLY A 60 23.41 2.95 -4.93
CA GLY A 60 23.52 3.18 -3.48
C GLY A 60 22.41 4.07 -2.92
N SER A 61 21.14 3.72 -3.20
CA SER A 61 19.95 4.27 -2.53
C SER A 61 19.97 3.95 -1.03
N GLU A 62 19.57 4.90 -0.19
CA GLU A 62 19.52 4.74 1.27
C GLU A 62 18.30 3.92 1.76
N VAL A 63 17.27 3.74 0.92
CA VAL A 63 16.08 2.93 1.27
C VAL A 63 16.45 1.45 1.40
N GLY A 64 16.19 0.85 2.56
CA GLY A 64 16.57 -0.53 2.87
C GLY A 64 18.03 -0.69 3.30
N SER A 65 18.71 0.41 3.65
CA SER A 65 20.11 0.37 4.13
C SER A 65 20.26 -0.06 5.59
N VAL A 66 19.17 -0.10 6.36
CA VAL A 66 19.14 -0.53 7.76
C VAL A 66 18.53 -1.93 7.84
N SER A 67 19.09 -2.78 8.71
CA SER A 67 18.53 -4.10 8.98
C SER A 67 17.22 -3.97 9.75
N GLY A 68 16.13 -4.46 9.16
CA GLY A 68 14.78 -4.38 9.74
C GLY A 68 14.68 -4.99 11.13
N ASN A 69 13.89 -4.34 11.99
CA ASN A 69 13.42 -4.88 13.26
C ASN A 69 11.90 -4.96 13.24
N THR A 70 11.37 -6.15 12.94
CA THR A 70 9.94 -6.38 12.76
C THR A 70 9.09 -5.87 13.93
N ALA A 71 9.51 -6.10 15.18
CA ALA A 71 8.76 -5.65 16.35
C ALA A 71 8.70 -4.13 16.43
N LYS A 72 9.82 -3.45 16.20
CA LYS A 72 9.87 -1.98 16.13
C LYS A 72 9.03 -1.45 14.96
N SER A 73 9.14 -2.07 13.78
CA SER A 73 8.38 -1.72 12.58
C SER A 73 6.87 -1.83 12.82
N MET A 74 6.41 -2.89 13.50
CA MET A 74 5.00 -3.07 13.88
C MET A 74 4.52 -2.00 14.86
N THR A 75 5.31 -1.66 15.88
CA THR A 75 4.95 -0.58 16.83
C THR A 75 4.82 0.76 16.13
N ILE A 76 5.79 1.12 15.28
CA ILE A 76 5.74 2.35 14.48
C ILE A 76 4.51 2.31 13.57
N ALA A 77 4.21 1.16 12.96
CA ALA A 77 3.07 1.01 12.09
C ALA A 77 1.74 1.22 12.82
N GLY A 78 1.59 0.68 14.04
CA GLY A 78 0.43 0.91 14.89
C GLY A 78 0.21 2.39 15.21
N ILE A 79 1.28 3.12 15.51
CA ILE A 79 1.23 4.59 15.71
C ILE A 79 0.80 5.29 14.41
N GLY A 80 1.37 4.90 13.26
CA GLY A 80 1.01 5.45 11.96
C GLY A 80 -0.47 5.24 11.61
N ILE A 81 -0.98 4.04 11.85
CA ILE A 81 -2.41 3.70 11.68
C ILE A 81 -3.29 4.57 12.58
N PHE A 82 -2.92 4.72 13.85
CA PHE A 82 -3.66 5.55 14.80
C PHE A 82 -3.69 7.03 14.35
N ILE A 83 -2.54 7.59 13.94
CA ILE A 83 -2.47 8.97 13.43
C ILE A 83 -3.34 9.15 12.19
N LEU A 84 -3.26 8.22 11.22
CA LEU A 84 -4.09 8.24 10.02
C LEU A 84 -5.57 8.18 10.36
N PHE A 85 -5.95 7.35 11.34
CA PHE A 85 -7.33 7.26 11.81
C PHE A 85 -7.81 8.59 12.39
N ILE A 86 -7.02 9.24 13.25
CA ILE A 86 -7.37 10.55 13.81
C ILE A 86 -7.49 11.61 12.71
N ILE A 87 -6.52 11.70 11.81
CA ILE A 87 -6.55 12.63 10.66
C ILE A 87 -7.82 12.39 9.84
N TYR A 88 -8.13 11.13 9.54
CA TYR A 88 -9.33 10.78 8.80
C TYR A 88 -10.60 11.27 9.51
N GLN A 89 -10.75 11.04 10.82
CA GLN A 89 -11.91 11.50 11.57
C GLN A 89 -12.03 13.02 11.58
N VAL A 90 -10.91 13.73 11.71
CA VAL A 90 -10.85 15.19 11.63
C VAL A 90 -11.29 15.68 10.26
N PHE A 91 -10.80 15.07 9.18
CA PHE A 91 -11.23 15.41 7.82
C PHE A 91 -12.73 15.16 7.64
N VAL A 92 -13.25 13.99 8.02
CA VAL A 92 -14.69 13.71 7.97
C VAL A 92 -15.50 14.75 8.72
N TYR A 93 -15.08 15.12 9.93
CA TYR A 93 -15.74 16.16 10.71
C TYR A 93 -15.76 17.50 9.95
N PHE A 94 -14.60 17.98 9.49
CA PHE A 94 -14.52 19.26 8.77
C PHE A 94 -15.30 19.26 7.46
N PHE A 95 -15.22 18.20 6.64
CA PHE A 95 -15.95 18.10 5.38
C PHE A 95 -17.47 18.06 5.60
N ARG A 96 -17.95 17.38 6.66
CA ARG A 96 -19.38 17.37 7.05
C ARG A 96 -19.88 18.71 7.58
N GLN A 97 -19.00 19.49 8.22
CA GLN A 97 -19.32 20.83 8.71
C GLN A 97 -19.08 21.94 7.67
N SER A 98 -18.40 21.64 6.57
CA SER A 98 -18.08 22.65 5.56
C SER A 98 -19.32 23.06 4.78
N SER A 99 -19.49 24.36 4.60
CA SER A 99 -20.49 24.95 3.70
C SER A 99 -20.10 24.84 2.22
N LEU A 100 -18.93 24.26 1.93
CA LEU A 100 -18.45 24.03 0.58
C LEU A 100 -19.20 22.84 -0.02
N PRO A 101 -19.58 22.90 -1.32
CA PRO A 101 -20.34 21.85 -2.00
C PRO A 101 -19.47 20.64 -2.34
N PHE A 102 -18.69 20.16 -1.37
CA PHE A 102 -18.04 18.86 -1.49
C PHE A 102 -19.09 17.81 -1.17
N SER A 103 -19.60 17.13 -2.20
CA SER A 103 -20.34 15.91 -1.99
C SER A 103 -19.41 14.90 -1.32
N VAL A 104 -19.51 14.74 -0.01
CA VAL A 104 -19.03 13.54 0.67
C VAL A 104 -20.00 12.46 0.23
N THR A 105 -19.74 11.86 -0.92
CA THR A 105 -20.44 10.64 -1.31
C THR A 105 -19.98 9.61 -0.29
N ASP A 106 -20.82 9.29 0.69
CA ASP A 106 -20.59 8.14 1.55
C ASP A 106 -20.23 6.97 0.63
N ALA A 107 -19.12 6.29 0.89
CA ALA A 107 -18.57 5.26 0.04
C ALA A 107 -19.54 4.07 -0.06
N GLN A 108 -20.61 4.20 -0.85
CA GLN A 108 -21.63 3.18 -1.02
C GLN A 108 -21.08 1.98 -1.81
N ALA A 109 -20.03 2.19 -2.62
CA ALA A 109 -19.35 1.13 -3.35
C ALA A 109 -18.66 0.10 -2.42
N THR A 110 -18.18 0.53 -1.25
CA THR A 110 -17.46 -0.34 -0.30
C THR A 110 -18.34 -1.00 0.75
N GLN A 111 -19.54 -0.47 0.99
CA GLN A 111 -20.61 -1.22 1.64
C GLN A 111 -20.98 -2.49 0.87
N THR A 112 -20.99 -2.45 -0.47
CA THR A 112 -21.26 -3.63 -1.31
C THR A 112 -20.15 -4.67 -1.20
N VAL A 113 -18.88 -4.26 -1.15
CA VAL A 113 -17.74 -5.18 -0.98
C VAL A 113 -17.73 -5.79 0.41
N PHE A 114 -17.95 -5.01 1.48
CA PHE A 114 -18.03 -5.53 2.85
C PHE A 114 -19.24 -6.45 3.04
N GLN A 115 -20.42 -6.10 2.54
CA GLN A 115 -21.58 -6.99 2.59
C GLN A 115 -21.33 -8.27 1.79
N THR A 116 -20.66 -8.20 0.63
CA THR A 116 -20.29 -9.38 -0.16
C THR A 116 -19.26 -10.27 0.55
N VAL A 117 -18.27 -9.66 1.23
CA VAL A 117 -17.24 -10.34 2.02
C VAL A 117 -17.87 -10.96 3.28
N PHE A 118 -18.67 -10.21 4.03
CA PHE A 118 -19.31 -10.63 5.29
C PHE A 118 -20.46 -11.64 5.09
N GLN A 119 -21.30 -11.49 4.06
CA GLN A 119 -22.33 -12.49 3.71
C GLN A 119 -21.72 -13.79 3.16
N SER A 120 -20.50 -13.72 2.63
CA SER A 120 -19.77 -14.92 2.20
C SER A 120 -19.03 -15.58 3.38
N PHE A 121 -18.76 -14.88 4.49
CA PHE A 121 -18.29 -15.48 5.74
C PHE A 121 -19.37 -16.32 6.46
N THR A 122 -20.67 -16.10 6.18
CA THR A 122 -21.76 -16.90 6.77
C THR A 122 -22.19 -18.09 5.89
N LYS A 123 -21.59 -18.25 4.70
CA LYS A 123 -21.87 -19.34 3.75
C LYS A 123 -20.68 -20.27 3.53
N PHE A 124 -19.90 -20.56 4.57
CA PHE A 124 -18.95 -21.67 4.53
C PHE A 124 -19.70 -22.99 4.48
N GLY A 125 -19.88 -23.56 3.29
CA GLY A 125 -20.51 -24.88 3.18
C GLY A 125 -20.51 -25.52 1.80
N THR A 126 -20.73 -24.79 0.71
CA THR A 126 -21.17 -25.47 -0.53
C THR A 126 -20.94 -24.67 -1.82
N TYR A 127 -19.70 -24.35 -2.23
CA TYR A 127 -19.45 -23.88 -3.61
C TYR A 127 -18.06 -24.27 -4.14
N ASP A 128 -18.00 -24.55 -5.46
CA ASP A 128 -16.77 -24.56 -6.27
C ASP A 128 -15.92 -23.32 -5.96
N ILE A 129 -14.61 -23.51 -5.77
CA ILE A 129 -13.71 -22.47 -5.24
C ILE A 129 -13.43 -21.40 -6.30
N ASP A 130 -14.27 -20.38 -6.36
CA ASP A 130 -14.01 -19.11 -7.03
C ASP A 130 -13.33 -18.14 -6.05
N PHE A 131 -12.01 -17.95 -6.17
CA PHE A 131 -11.23 -17.12 -5.25
C PHE A 131 -11.66 -15.64 -5.24
N THR A 132 -12.33 -15.14 -6.28
CA THR A 132 -12.89 -13.77 -6.29
C THR A 132 -14.11 -13.60 -5.39
N LYS A 133 -14.78 -14.71 -5.07
CA LYS A 133 -15.93 -14.75 -4.16
C LYS A 133 -15.54 -15.18 -2.75
N SER A 134 -14.31 -15.67 -2.57
CA SER A 134 -13.75 -16.01 -1.26
C SER A 134 -13.39 -14.74 -0.48
N PRO A 135 -14.04 -14.48 0.67
CA PRO A 135 -13.72 -13.34 1.53
C PRO A 135 -12.24 -13.30 1.95
N LEU A 136 -11.68 -14.48 2.23
CA LEU A 136 -10.28 -14.63 2.61
C LEU A 136 -9.33 -14.36 1.43
N GLY A 137 -9.71 -14.76 0.21
CA GLY A 137 -8.95 -14.45 -1.00
C GLY A 137 -8.92 -12.95 -1.27
N ASN A 138 -10.07 -12.28 -1.17
CA ASN A 138 -10.18 -10.83 -1.32
C ASN A 138 -9.43 -10.08 -0.22
N MET A 139 -9.55 -10.50 1.04
CA MET A 139 -8.77 -9.90 2.14
C MET A 139 -7.27 -10.08 1.92
N PHE A 140 -6.80 -11.27 1.54
CA PHE A 140 -5.39 -11.50 1.27
C PHE A 140 -4.88 -10.62 0.11
N LEU A 141 -5.63 -10.55 -0.99
CA LEU A 141 -5.25 -9.75 -2.15
C LEU A 141 -5.25 -8.24 -1.87
N PHE A 142 -6.36 -7.70 -1.36
CA PHE A 142 -6.56 -6.26 -1.21
C PHE A 142 -6.02 -5.68 0.10
N ALA A 143 -5.89 -6.48 1.16
CA ALA A 143 -5.29 -6.03 2.42
C ALA A 143 -3.78 -6.31 2.48
N ILE A 144 -3.25 -7.30 1.76
CA ILE A 144 -1.84 -7.70 1.88
C ILE A 144 -1.07 -7.53 0.57
N VAL A 145 -1.41 -8.27 -0.48
CA VAL A 145 -0.59 -8.33 -1.71
C VAL A 145 -0.52 -6.98 -2.43
N ILE A 146 -1.67 -6.32 -2.63
CA ILE A 146 -1.75 -5.02 -3.30
C ILE A 146 -1.02 -3.93 -2.48
N PRO A 147 -1.33 -3.74 -1.19
CA PRO A 147 -0.62 -2.77 -0.34
C PRO A 147 0.90 -2.96 -0.30
N LEU A 148 1.37 -4.22 -0.22
CA LEU A 148 2.80 -4.51 -0.27
C LEU A 148 3.42 -4.09 -1.61
N THR A 149 2.78 -4.45 -2.72
CA THR A 149 3.27 -4.11 -4.06
C THR A 149 3.33 -2.59 -4.24
N GLU A 150 2.27 -1.89 -3.86
CA GLU A 150 2.18 -0.43 -3.94
C GLU A 150 3.26 0.26 -3.09
N THR A 151 3.37 -0.12 -1.80
CA THR A 151 4.32 0.52 -0.88
C THR A 151 5.77 0.26 -1.28
N ILE A 152 6.12 -0.97 -1.71
CA ILE A 152 7.47 -1.28 -2.19
C ILE A 152 7.78 -0.43 -3.43
N THR A 153 6.84 -0.34 -4.37
CA THR A 153 7.01 0.45 -5.61
C THR A 153 7.30 1.92 -5.30
N ILE A 154 6.46 2.57 -4.49
CA ILE A 154 6.64 4.00 -4.17
C ILE A 154 7.89 4.26 -3.33
N SER A 155 8.24 3.34 -2.42
CA SER A 155 9.44 3.46 -1.58
C SER A 155 10.71 3.35 -2.41
N ARG A 156 10.71 2.45 -3.39
CA ARG A 156 11.83 2.27 -4.32
C ARG A 156 11.95 3.43 -5.30
N LEU A 157 10.83 3.96 -5.78
CA LEU A 157 10.82 5.19 -6.57
C LEU A 157 11.40 6.36 -5.77
N TYR A 158 11.00 6.51 -4.51
CA TYR A 158 11.55 7.52 -3.60
C TYR A 158 13.06 7.40 -3.43
N GLY A 159 13.55 6.19 -3.17
CA GLY A 159 14.99 5.92 -3.07
C GLY A 159 15.77 6.28 -4.34
N LEU A 160 15.25 5.87 -5.51
CA LEU A 160 15.90 6.13 -6.79
C LEU A 160 15.91 7.62 -7.13
N VAL A 161 14.77 8.30 -7.03
CA VAL A 161 14.64 9.72 -7.38
C VAL A 161 15.46 10.58 -6.41
N ALA A 162 15.41 10.28 -5.11
CA ALA A 162 16.27 10.97 -4.13
C ALA A 162 17.75 10.88 -4.54
N LYS A 163 18.21 9.69 -4.96
CA LYS A 163 19.59 9.51 -5.38
C LYS A 163 19.92 10.27 -6.67
N ILE A 164 19.08 10.20 -7.69
CA ILE A 164 19.27 10.91 -8.97
C ILE A 164 19.43 12.43 -8.73
N PHE A 165 18.60 12.98 -7.83
CA PHE A 165 18.62 14.42 -7.51
C PHE A 165 19.55 14.78 -6.34
N SER A 166 20.34 13.84 -5.84
CA SER A 166 21.25 14.03 -4.68
C SER A 166 20.53 14.62 -3.45
N ILE A 167 19.32 14.17 -3.19
CA ILE A 167 18.51 14.50 -2.02
C ILE A 167 18.83 13.46 -0.94
N GLN A 168 19.27 13.93 0.22
CA GLN A 168 19.57 13.08 1.37
C GLN A 168 18.28 12.56 2.01
N ILE A 169 18.12 11.24 2.05
CA ILE A 169 16.92 10.62 2.62
C ILE A 169 16.95 10.76 4.14
N GLY A 170 15.86 11.31 4.70
CA GLY A 170 15.70 11.53 6.14
C GLY A 170 16.11 12.93 6.62
N ASP A 171 16.65 13.79 5.75
CA ASP A 171 16.82 15.21 6.05
C ASP A 171 15.49 15.96 5.87
N PHE A 172 14.64 15.92 6.90
CA PHE A 172 13.35 16.60 6.92
C PHE A 172 13.45 18.11 7.20
N ARG A 173 14.65 18.67 7.36
CA ARG A 173 14.86 20.13 7.39
C ARG A 173 14.95 20.71 5.98
N SER A 174 15.32 19.89 4.99
CA SER A 174 15.40 20.29 3.60
C SER A 174 14.03 20.34 2.93
N HIS A 175 13.71 21.49 2.31
CA HIS A 175 12.52 21.65 1.47
C HIS A 175 12.53 20.69 0.26
N ARG A 176 13.71 20.28 -0.22
CA ARG A 176 13.84 19.33 -1.34
C ARG A 176 13.28 17.95 -0.97
N THR A 177 13.49 17.51 0.28
CA THR A 177 12.95 16.24 0.79
C THR A 177 11.43 16.27 0.81
N TRP A 178 10.84 17.36 1.31
CA TRP A 178 9.38 17.53 1.32
C TRP A 178 8.79 17.68 -0.08
N ALA A 179 9.46 18.41 -0.97
CA ALA A 179 9.05 18.52 -2.37
C ALA A 179 9.04 17.15 -3.05
N LEU A 180 10.08 16.33 -2.84
CA LEU A 180 10.15 14.98 -3.36
C LEU A 180 9.02 14.08 -2.82
N ILE A 181 8.79 14.12 -1.50
CA ILE A 181 7.66 13.40 -0.88
C ILE A 181 6.33 13.84 -1.50
N GLY A 182 6.10 15.14 -1.64
CA GLY A 182 4.88 15.69 -2.24
C GLY A 182 4.67 15.27 -3.69
N ILE A 183 5.73 15.25 -4.51
CA ILE A 183 5.67 14.79 -5.90
C ILE A 183 5.28 13.31 -5.97
N ILE A 184 5.94 12.44 -5.20
CA ILE A 184 5.66 11.00 -5.22
C ILE A 184 4.28 10.69 -4.63
N ALA A 185 3.88 11.38 -3.56
CA ALA A 185 2.53 11.26 -3.01
C ALA A 185 1.46 11.70 -4.02
N SER A 186 1.72 12.74 -4.81
CA SER A 186 0.82 13.18 -5.88
C SER A 186 0.72 12.14 -7.00
N LEU A 187 1.83 11.50 -7.39
CA LEU A 187 1.81 10.39 -8.35
C LEU A 187 1.01 9.19 -7.81
N PHE A 188 1.14 8.88 -6.52
CA PHE A 188 0.38 7.80 -5.88
C PHE A 188 -1.13 8.09 -5.82
N MET A 189 -1.50 9.32 -5.49
CA MET A 189 -2.89 9.79 -5.55
C MET A 189 -3.42 9.76 -7.00
N TYR A 190 -2.63 10.20 -7.98
CA TYR A 190 -3.00 10.16 -9.40
C TYR A 190 -3.22 8.72 -9.88
N PHE A 191 -2.37 7.78 -9.46
CA PHE A 191 -2.58 6.35 -9.70
C PHE A 191 -3.93 5.87 -9.15
N HIS A 192 -4.29 6.24 -7.92
CA HIS A 192 -5.59 5.89 -7.34
C HIS A 192 -6.77 6.54 -8.08
N LEU A 193 -6.64 7.78 -8.52
CA LEU A 193 -7.66 8.45 -9.32
C LEU A 193 -7.88 7.76 -10.67
N LYS A 194 -6.80 7.51 -11.43
CA LYS A 194 -6.91 7.06 -12.83
C LYS A 194 -6.95 5.56 -13.02
N VAL A 195 -6.24 4.81 -12.19
CA VAL A 195 -6.11 3.35 -12.33
C VAL A 195 -7.10 2.64 -11.41
N ARG A 196 -7.31 3.14 -10.19
CA ARG A 196 -8.27 2.55 -9.24
C ARG A 196 -9.67 3.15 -9.37
N GLY A 197 -9.81 4.27 -10.09
CA GLY A 197 -11.09 4.94 -10.29
C GLY A 197 -11.64 5.60 -9.02
N VAL A 198 -10.78 5.96 -8.07
CA VAL A 198 -11.20 6.65 -6.84
C VAL A 198 -11.61 8.08 -7.20
N ASN A 199 -12.91 8.36 -7.15
CA ASN A 199 -13.48 9.67 -7.52
C ASN A 199 -13.91 10.50 -6.30
N ASN A 200 -13.83 9.94 -5.09
CA ASN A 200 -14.16 10.65 -3.87
C ASN A 200 -12.97 11.53 -3.44
N ASN A 201 -13.21 12.84 -3.30
CA ASN A 201 -12.17 13.81 -2.95
C ASN A 201 -11.57 13.58 -1.56
N LEU A 202 -12.37 13.14 -0.59
CA LEU A 202 -11.89 12.80 0.75
C LEU A 202 -10.96 11.59 0.67
N ASP A 203 -11.34 10.55 -0.06
CA ASP A 203 -10.52 9.35 -0.20
C ASP A 203 -9.19 9.67 -0.90
N LEU A 204 -9.21 10.49 -1.95
CA LEU A 204 -7.99 10.96 -2.62
C LEU A 204 -7.08 11.79 -1.69
N ALA A 205 -7.65 12.69 -0.89
CA ALA A 205 -6.90 13.47 0.09
C ALA A 205 -6.25 12.56 1.14
N ILE A 206 -6.98 11.54 1.61
CA ILE A 206 -6.47 10.55 2.56
C ILE A 206 -5.40 9.66 1.90
N THR A 207 -5.57 9.23 0.65
CA THR A 207 -4.56 8.51 -0.13
C THR A 207 -3.27 9.33 -0.26
N PHE A 208 -3.37 10.63 -0.54
CA PHE A 208 -2.23 11.52 -0.60
C PHE A 208 -1.52 11.62 0.77
N LEU A 209 -2.26 11.87 1.84
CA LEU A 209 -1.70 11.97 3.20
C LEU A 209 -1.08 10.64 3.66
N PHE A 210 -1.71 9.52 3.32
CA PHE A 210 -1.20 8.18 3.54
C PHE A 210 0.18 8.00 2.87
N ALA A 211 0.32 8.41 1.61
CA ALA A 211 1.60 8.33 0.90
C ALA A 211 2.65 9.25 1.54
N VAL A 212 2.28 10.47 1.95
CA VAL A 212 3.19 11.38 2.67
C VAL A 212 3.71 10.74 3.95
N ILE A 213 2.83 10.17 4.77
CA ILE A 213 3.20 9.52 6.04
C ILE A 213 4.07 8.29 5.77
N SER A 214 3.70 7.47 4.78
CA SER A 214 4.48 6.28 4.41
C SER A 214 5.90 6.64 3.96
N LEU A 215 6.05 7.66 3.10
CA LEU A 215 7.36 8.12 2.65
C LEU A 215 8.16 8.80 3.75
N TYR A 216 7.50 9.51 4.68
CA TYR A 216 8.14 10.01 5.89
C TYR A 216 8.69 8.86 6.74
N MET A 217 7.93 7.79 6.97
CA MET A 217 8.40 6.62 7.71
C MET A 217 9.59 5.96 7.01
N VAL A 218 9.49 5.74 5.69
CA VAL A 218 10.60 5.21 4.88
C VAL A 218 11.83 6.10 4.97
N GLY A 219 11.67 7.43 4.90
CA GLY A 219 12.79 8.35 5.01
C GLY A 219 13.42 8.40 6.40
N LYS A 220 12.59 8.35 7.45
CA LYS A 220 13.02 8.46 8.84
C LYS A 220 13.73 7.21 9.33
N PHE A 221 13.20 6.04 9.00
CA PHE A 221 13.70 4.76 9.46
C PHE A 221 14.61 4.07 8.45
N ARG A 222 14.62 4.53 7.19
CA ARG A 222 15.34 3.91 6.07
C ARG A 222 14.94 2.45 5.83
N GLU A 223 13.72 2.10 6.24
CA GLU A 223 13.12 0.76 6.17
C GLU A 223 11.73 0.85 5.53
N ILE A 224 11.36 -0.15 4.72
CA ILE A 224 10.04 -0.20 4.06
C ILE A 224 8.99 -0.86 4.97
N GLU A 225 9.40 -1.78 5.83
CA GLU A 225 8.54 -2.56 6.73
C GLU A 225 7.50 -1.73 7.51
N PRO A 226 7.85 -0.64 8.22
CA PRO A 226 6.85 0.11 8.96
C PRO A 226 5.78 0.71 8.05
N ALA A 227 6.16 1.23 6.87
CA ALA A 227 5.21 1.73 5.88
C ALA A 227 4.34 0.62 5.29
N ASN A 228 4.91 -0.57 5.03
CA ASN A 228 4.16 -1.74 4.57
C ASN A 228 3.09 -2.14 5.58
N TYR A 229 3.46 -2.28 6.85
CA TYR A 229 2.51 -2.66 7.90
C TYR A 229 1.44 -1.60 8.13
N THR A 230 1.79 -0.30 8.04
CA THR A 230 0.78 0.76 8.08
C THR A 230 -0.18 0.66 6.91
N HIS A 231 0.30 0.39 5.69
CA HIS A 231 -0.57 0.23 4.53
C HIS A 231 -1.50 -0.97 4.67
N ILE A 232 -0.97 -2.13 5.06
CA ILE A 232 -1.73 -3.35 5.28
C ILE A 232 -2.81 -3.13 6.34
N GLY A 233 -2.44 -2.50 7.47
CA GLY A 233 -3.37 -2.21 8.54
C GLY A 233 -4.45 -1.20 8.13
N TRP A 234 -4.08 -0.15 7.40
CA TRP A 234 -5.03 0.85 6.89
C TRP A 234 -6.04 0.23 5.91
N ASN A 235 -5.57 -0.51 4.91
CA ASN A 235 -6.46 -1.21 3.98
C ASN A 235 -7.29 -2.30 4.66
N GLY A 236 -6.70 -3.03 5.61
CA GLY A 236 -7.43 -4.02 6.41
C GLY A 236 -8.58 -3.38 7.19
N MET A 237 -8.34 -2.22 7.83
CA MET A 237 -9.41 -1.46 8.49
C MET A 237 -10.45 -0.94 7.51
N ALA A 238 -10.05 -0.41 6.36
CA ALA A 238 -10.98 0.06 5.33
C ALA A 238 -11.94 -1.07 4.92
N LEU A 239 -11.40 -2.26 4.63
CA LEU A 239 -12.19 -3.44 4.30
C LEU A 239 -13.10 -3.88 5.46
N ILE A 240 -12.62 -3.88 6.71
CA ILE A 240 -13.41 -4.26 7.90
C ILE A 240 -14.54 -3.26 8.18
N PHE A 241 -14.30 -1.97 7.97
CA PHE A 241 -15.29 -0.91 8.23
C PHE A 241 -16.13 -0.55 7.00
N GLY A 242 -15.99 -1.30 5.90
CA GLY A 242 -16.75 -1.10 4.67
C GLY A 242 -16.49 0.25 3.99
N ARG A 243 -15.23 0.65 3.93
CA ARG A 243 -14.74 1.86 3.28
C ARG A 243 -13.80 1.56 2.13
#